data_AF-A0A4Y1ZJY2-F1
#
_entry.id   AF-A0A4Y1ZJY2-F1
#
_cell.length_a   1.000
_cell.length_b   1.000
_cell.length_c   1.000
_cell.angle_alpha   90.00
_cell.angle_beta   90.00
_cell.angle_gamma   90.00
#
_symmetry.space_group_name_H-M   'P 1'
#
loop_
_entity.id
_entity.type
_entity.pdbx_description
1 polymer ?
#
loop_
_entity_poly.entity_id
_entity_poly.type
_entity_poly.pdbx_seq_one_letter_code
_entity_poly.pdbx_strand_id
1 'polypeptide(L)'
;MWDNIRRACDIYPEKRISCLRKNGQEVRNTSEILDGLTEAFASICSASNFTEPLLTHKNRTERIKLRFQTTKHASCNTDLTIFELHTALSVIKHTSPGPEAVTYSMLQHLSKHFLLNIF
;
A
#
# COMPACT_ATOMS: atom_id res chain seq x y z
N MET A 1 22.18 17.14 5.61
CA MET A 1 21.40 18.38 5.76
C MET A 1 20.55 18.66 4.51
N TRP A 2 21.14 18.70 3.31
CA TRP A 2 20.42 18.91 2.06
C TRP A 2 19.37 17.85 1.69
N ASP A 3 19.60 16.58 2.01
CA ASP A 3 18.61 15.52 1.75
C ASP A 3 17.33 15.69 2.57
N ASN A 4 17.44 16.20 3.81
CA ASN A 4 16.29 16.50 4.65
C ASN A 4 15.48 17.69 4.12
N ILE A 5 16.16 18.69 3.54
CA ILE A 5 15.52 19.85 2.90
C ILE A 5 14.77 19.39 1.63
N ARG A 6 15.40 18.56 0.78
CA ARG A 6 14.75 18.01 -0.42
C ARG A 6 13.55 17.12 -0.09
N ARG A 7 13.62 16.37 1.02
CA ARG A 7 12.54 15.53 1.52
C ARG A 7 11.38 16.33 2.10
N ALA A 8 11.66 17.47 2.73
CA ALA A 8 10.62 18.37 3.25
C ALA A 8 9.93 19.17 2.14
N CYS A 9 10.62 19.45 1.04
CA CYS A 9 10.09 20.20 -0.10
C CYS A 9 9.51 19.32 -1.21
N ASP A 10 9.39 18.00 -0.99
CA ASP A 10 8.88 17.00 -1.94
C ASP A 10 9.52 17.03 -3.34
N ILE A 11 10.76 17.53 -3.42
CA ILE A 11 11.52 17.68 -4.68
C ILE A 11 12.27 16.38 -5.03
N TYR A 12 11.87 15.26 -4.43
CA TYR A 12 12.46 13.97 -4.77
C TYR A 12 11.80 13.43 -6.04
N PRO A 13 12.56 13.11 -7.10
CA PRO A 13 12.01 12.32 -8.18
C PRO A 13 11.43 11.03 -7.60
N GLU A 14 10.27 10.61 -8.11
CA GLU A 14 9.58 9.39 -7.71
C GLU A 14 10.61 8.25 -7.58
N LYS A 15 10.69 7.64 -6.39
CA LYS A 15 11.67 6.58 -6.14
C LYS A 15 11.31 5.35 -6.95
N ARG A 16 11.95 5.20 -8.10
CA ARG A 16 11.88 3.99 -8.92
C ARG A 16 13.07 3.10 -8.62
N ILE A 17 12.84 1.79 -8.56
CA ILE A 17 13.92 0.81 -8.51
C ILE A 17 14.69 0.92 -9.84
N SER A 18 15.90 1.45 -9.80
CA SER A 18 16.72 1.71 -10.99
C SER A 18 17.68 0.58 -11.33
N CYS A 19 17.90 -0.35 -10.41
CA CYS A 19 18.77 -1.51 -10.61
C CYS A 19 18.46 -2.65 -9.62
N LEU A 20 18.72 -3.88 -10.05
CA LEU A 20 18.64 -5.11 -9.26
C LEU A 20 19.94 -5.90 -9.43
N ARG A 21 20.42 -6.60 -8.39
CA ARG A 21 21.51 -7.56 -8.56
C ARG A 21 20.96 -8.97 -8.65
N LYS A 22 21.08 -9.62 -9.81
CA LYS A 22 20.67 -11.00 -10.06
C LYS A 22 21.90 -11.84 -10.36
N ASN A 23 22.12 -12.92 -9.60
CA ASN A 23 23.27 -13.82 -9.78
C ASN A 23 24.64 -13.12 -9.79
N GLY A 24 24.79 -12.04 -9.01
CA GLY A 24 26.02 -11.24 -8.97
C GLY A 24 26.14 -10.18 -10.08
N GLN A 25 25.28 -10.20 -11.09
CA GLN A 25 25.24 -9.20 -12.16
C GLN A 25 24.24 -8.09 -11.83
N GLU A 26 24.61 -6.85 -12.14
CA GLU A 26 23.71 -5.71 -12.03
C GLU A 26 22.83 -5.60 -13.28
N VAL A 27 21.53 -5.52 -13.06
CA VAL A 27 20.48 -5.40 -14.06
C VAL A 27 19.86 -4.02 -13.93
N ARG A 28 19.81 -3.25 -15.02
CA ARG A 28 19.22 -1.90 -15.06
C ARG A 28 18.01 -1.78 -16.00
N ASN A 29 17.79 -2.78 -16.84
CA ASN A 29 16.64 -2.81 -17.74
C ASN A 29 15.37 -3.08 -16.93
N THR A 30 14.32 -2.27 -17.12
CA THR A 30 13.06 -2.37 -16.37
C THR A 30 12.39 -3.74 -16.52
N SER A 31 12.38 -4.32 -17.73
CA SER A 31 11.78 -5.64 -17.97
C SER A 31 12.55 -6.72 -17.19
N GLU A 32 13.87 -6.70 -17.27
CA GLU A 32 14.70 -7.68 -16.58
C GLU A 32 14.64 -7.52 -15.04
N ILE A 33 14.48 -6.28 -14.54
CA ILE A 33 14.20 -6.02 -13.11
C ILE A 33 12.86 -6.66 -12.72
N LEU A 34 11.80 -6.46 -13.52
CA LEU A 34 10.48 -7.05 -13.28
C LEU A 34 10.52 -8.57 -13.32
N ASP A 35 11.25 -9.15 -14.27
CA ASP A 35 11.41 -10.60 -14.39
C ASP A 35 12.17 -11.16 -13.18
N GLY A 36 13.26 -10.51 -12.75
CA GLY A 36 14.00 -10.89 -11.56
C GLY A 36 13.17 -10.82 -10.27
N LEU A 37 12.33 -9.79 -10.13
CA LEU A 37 11.39 -9.68 -9.01
C LEU A 37 10.32 -10.78 -9.07
N THR A 38 9.70 -10.97 -10.23
CA THR A 38 8.66 -11.98 -10.43
C THR A 38 9.18 -13.39 -10.14
N GLU A 39 10.37 -13.71 -10.62
CA GLU A 39 11.04 -14.99 -10.35
C GLU A 39 11.33 -15.17 -8.85
N ALA A 40 11.85 -14.15 -8.17
CA ALA A 40 12.10 -14.21 -6.74
C ALA A 40 10.81 -14.41 -5.93
N PHE A 41 9.74 -13.69 -6.28
CA PHE A 41 8.43 -13.87 -5.66
C PHE A 41 7.86 -15.26 -5.93
N ALA A 42 7.91 -15.74 -7.17
CA ALA A 42 7.43 -17.09 -7.51
C ALA A 42 8.19 -18.17 -6.76
N SER A 43 9.51 -18.01 -6.59
CA SER A 43 10.36 -18.90 -5.80
C SER A 43 9.94 -18.89 -4.33
N ILE A 44 9.87 -17.72 -3.69
CA ILE A 44 9.53 -17.59 -2.27
C ILE A 44 8.09 -18.07 -2.00
N CYS A 45 7.16 -17.77 -2.92
CA CYS A 45 5.74 -18.12 -2.80
C CYS A 45 5.42 -19.50 -3.39
N SER A 46 6.42 -20.33 -3.69
CA SER A 46 6.16 -21.70 -4.13
C SER A 46 5.53 -22.52 -3.01
N ALA A 47 4.68 -23.48 -3.35
CA ALA A 47 4.03 -24.36 -2.38
C ALA A 47 5.05 -25.13 -1.51
N SER A 48 6.23 -25.43 -2.07
CA SER A 48 7.33 -26.12 -1.37
C SER A 48 7.99 -25.29 -0.27
N ASN A 49 7.80 -23.97 -0.25
CA ASN A 49 8.36 -23.07 0.75
C ASN A 49 7.39 -22.74 1.90
N PHE A 50 6.15 -23.24 1.86
CA PHE A 50 5.16 -23.05 2.93
C PHE A 50 5.06 -24.27 3.84
N THR A 51 4.77 -24.01 5.13
CA THR A 51 4.41 -25.09 6.06
C THR A 51 3.03 -25.66 5.71
N GLU A 52 2.80 -26.94 6.03
CA GLU A 52 1.51 -27.61 5.79
C GLU A 52 0.29 -26.82 6.30
N PRO A 53 0.29 -26.24 7.52
CA PRO A 53 -0.82 -25.42 7.99
C PRO A 53 -1.09 -24.18 7.12
N LEU A 54 -0.03 -23.49 6.67
CA LEU A 54 -0.14 -22.32 5.79
C LEU A 54 -0.66 -22.72 4.40
N LEU A 55 -0.13 -23.81 3.84
CA LEU A 55 -0.57 -24.33 2.55
C LEU A 55 -2.03 -24.75 2.58
N THR A 56 -2.45 -25.43 3.65
CA THR A 56 -3.85 -25.82 3.90
C THR A 56 -4.75 -24.59 4.00
N HIS A 57 -4.34 -23.56 4.76
CA HIS A 57 -5.11 -22.32 4.87
C HIS A 57 -5.22 -21.60 3.52
N LYS A 58 -4.12 -21.42 2.80
CA LYS A 58 -4.09 -20.82 1.45
C LYS A 58 -5.03 -21.55 0.50
N ASN A 59 -4.88 -22.86 0.36
CA ASN A 59 -5.71 -23.68 -0.53
C ASN A 59 -7.20 -23.60 -0.16
N ARG A 60 -7.52 -23.56 1.14
CA ARG A 60 -8.90 -23.39 1.62
C ARG A 60 -9.45 -22.01 1.22
N THR A 61 -8.69 -20.95 1.43
CA THR A 61 -9.12 -19.57 1.19
C THR A 61 -9.23 -19.25 -0.31
N GLU A 62 -8.26 -19.66 -1.13
CA GLU A 62 -8.24 -19.40 -2.58
C GLU A 62 -9.35 -20.16 -3.34
N ARG A 63 -9.82 -21.29 -2.81
CA ARG A 63 -10.98 -22.02 -3.38
C ARG A 63 -12.31 -21.27 -3.22
N ILE A 64 -12.37 -20.29 -2.32
CA ILE A 64 -13.58 -19.49 -2.13
C ILE A 64 -13.71 -18.52 -3.30
N LYS A 65 -14.59 -18.84 -4.26
CA LYS A 65 -14.86 -17.96 -5.40
C LYS A 65 -15.36 -16.60 -4.90
N LEU A 66 -14.61 -15.53 -5.18
CA LEU A 66 -15.02 -14.17 -4.89
C LEU A 66 -16.30 -13.85 -5.69
N ARG A 67 -17.36 -13.47 -4.98
CA ARG A 67 -18.60 -12.93 -5.57
C ARG A 67 -18.53 -11.42 -5.50
N PHE A 68 -18.04 -10.80 -6.57
CA PHE A 68 -18.00 -9.34 -6.70
C PHE A 68 -19.41 -8.74 -6.82
N GLN A 69 -20.37 -9.53 -7.32
CA GLN A 69 -21.78 -9.20 -7.32
C GLN A 69 -22.41 -9.81 -6.06
N THR A 70 -22.55 -8.99 -5.03
CA THR A 70 -23.23 -9.36 -3.79
C THR A 70 -24.27 -8.30 -3.46
N THR A 71 -25.50 -8.72 -3.17
CA THR A 71 -26.52 -7.86 -2.56
C THR A 71 -26.35 -7.76 -1.04
N LYS A 72 -25.40 -8.51 -0.47
CA LYS A 72 -25.07 -8.41 0.95
C LYS A 72 -24.33 -7.10 1.20
N HIS A 73 -24.90 -6.31 2.09
CA HIS A 73 -24.29 -5.11 2.63
C HIS A 73 -23.17 -5.54 3.59
N ALA A 74 -21.93 -5.51 3.13
CA ALA A 74 -20.77 -5.64 4.01
C ALA A 74 -20.51 -4.28 4.67
N SER A 75 -20.00 -4.26 5.90
CA SER A 75 -19.60 -3.01 6.57
C SER A 75 -18.55 -2.22 5.78
N CYS A 76 -17.74 -2.90 4.96
CA CYS A 76 -16.77 -2.27 4.04
C CYS A 76 -17.43 -1.62 2.80
N ASN A 77 -18.69 -1.94 2.51
CA ASN A 77 -19.40 -1.46 1.32
C ASN A 77 -20.36 -0.31 1.65
N THR A 78 -20.27 0.24 2.87
CA THR A 78 -21.07 1.37 3.30
C THR A 78 -20.30 2.65 3.08
N ASP A 79 -21.00 3.77 2.99
CA ASP A 79 -20.34 5.07 2.99
C ASP A 79 -19.50 5.22 4.25
N LEU A 80 -18.30 5.77 4.07
CA LEU A 80 -17.42 6.10 5.18
C LEU A 80 -18.13 7.14 6.06
N THR A 81 -18.10 6.94 7.37
CA THR A 81 -18.72 7.87 8.31
C THR A 81 -17.70 8.88 8.84
N ILE A 82 -18.21 10.05 9.26
CA ILE A 82 -17.38 11.07 9.93
C ILE A 82 -16.70 10.51 11.21
N PHE A 83 -17.35 9.57 11.89
CA PHE A 83 -16.79 8.91 13.08
C PHE A 83 -15.61 8.00 12.73
N GLU A 84 -15.73 7.21 11.66
CA GLU A 84 -14.64 6.37 11.18
C GLU A 84 -13.46 7.21 10.69
N LEU A 85 -13.73 8.32 9.99
CA LEU A 85 -12.70 9.26 9.59
C LEU A 85 -11.97 9.85 10.80
N HIS A 86 -12.70 10.33 11.81
CA HIS A 86 -12.08 10.82 13.05
C HIS A 86 -11.28 9.75 13.78
N THR A 87 -11.78 8.52 13.83
CA THR A 87 -11.09 7.40 14.45
C THR A 87 -9.79 7.11 13.72
N ALA A 88 -9.80 7.04 12.38
CA ALA A 88 -8.60 6.88 11.57
C ALA A 88 -7.60 8.03 11.80
N LEU A 89 -8.07 9.28 11.81
CA LEU A 89 -7.29 10.49 12.08
C LEU A 89 -6.81 10.62 13.55
N SER A 90 -7.22 9.73 14.45
CA SER A 90 -6.70 9.68 15.82
C SER A 90 -5.57 8.67 15.99
N VAL A 91 -5.52 7.64 15.15
CA VAL A 91 -4.60 6.50 15.29
C VAL A 91 -3.35 6.67 14.42
N ILE A 92 -3.48 7.39 13.30
CA ILE A 92 -2.39 7.53 12.32
C ILE A 92 -1.35 8.55 12.83
N LYS A 93 -0.06 8.26 12.61
CA LYS A 93 1.08 9.15 12.91
C LYS A 93 1.37 10.05 11.70
N HIS A 94 2.27 11.03 11.85
CA HIS A 94 2.73 11.86 10.73
C HIS A 94 3.17 11.01 9.52
N THR A 95 2.38 11.08 8.44
CA THR A 95 2.72 10.51 7.14
C THR A 95 3.36 11.58 6.25
N SER A 96 4.11 11.14 5.24
CA SER A 96 4.55 12.05 4.18
C SER A 96 3.32 12.68 3.49
N PRO A 97 3.41 13.94 3.02
CA PRO A 97 2.36 14.57 2.25
C PRO A 97 2.03 13.75 0.98
N GLY A 98 0.77 13.78 0.55
CA GLY A 98 0.40 13.26 -0.76
C GLY A 98 0.84 14.19 -1.91
N PRO A 99 0.58 13.83 -3.17
CA PRO A 99 0.94 14.66 -4.35
C PRO A 99 0.40 16.09 -4.31
N GLU A 100 -0.74 16.30 -3.65
CA GLU A 100 -1.37 17.61 -3.44
C GLU A 100 -0.76 18.42 -2.27
N ALA A 101 0.36 17.96 -1.72
CA ALA A 101 1.02 18.52 -0.53
C ALA A 101 0.14 18.60 0.75
N VAL A 102 -1.05 17.98 0.74
CA VAL A 102 -1.91 17.88 1.91
C VAL A 102 -1.26 16.95 2.93
N THR A 103 -0.94 17.51 4.09
CA THR A 103 -0.32 16.77 5.19
C THR A 103 -1.38 16.18 6.11
N TYR A 104 -1.03 15.11 6.81
CA TYR A 104 -1.89 14.55 7.85
C TYR A 104 -2.23 15.57 8.94
N SER A 105 -1.26 16.41 9.34
CA SER A 105 -1.48 17.47 10.33
C SER A 105 -2.53 18.50 9.88
N MET A 106 -2.68 18.73 8.57
CA MET A 106 -3.75 19.59 8.07
C MET A 106 -5.13 18.93 8.26
N LEU A 107 -5.24 17.63 7.93
CA LEU A 107 -6.47 16.85 8.13
C LEU A 107 -6.87 16.72 9.60
N GLN A 108 -5.89 16.54 10.49
CA GLN A 108 -6.12 16.42 11.93
C GLN A 108 -6.68 17.71 12.56
N HIS A 109 -6.28 18.88 12.04
CA HIS A 109 -6.69 20.19 12.57
C HIS A 109 -7.79 20.86 11.73
N LEU A 110 -8.31 20.20 10.71
CA LEU A 110 -9.45 20.69 9.93
C LEU A 110 -10.70 20.76 10.82
N SER A 111 -11.51 21.81 10.63
CA SER A 111 -12.76 21.93 11.37
C SER A 111 -13.74 20.85 10.94
N LYS A 112 -14.64 20.45 11.85
CA LYS A 112 -15.70 19.47 11.56
C LYS A 112 -16.53 19.85 10.33
N HIS A 113 -16.77 21.15 10.12
CA HIS A 113 -17.51 21.66 8.97
C HIS A 113 -16.82 21.35 7.64
N PHE A 114 -15.49 21.50 7.58
CA PHE A 114 -14.74 21.16 6.37
C PHE A 114 -14.58 19.65 6.18
N LEU A 115 -14.45 18.87 7.26
CA LEU A 115 -14.38 17.41 7.18
C LEU A 115 -15.68 16.79 6.65
N LEU A 116 -16.84 17.39 6.95
CA LEU A 116 -18.12 16.95 6.41
C LEU A 116 -18.23 17.13 4.90
N ASN A 117 -17.51 18.11 4.32
CA ASN A 117 -17.51 18.37 2.88
C ASN A 117 -16.57 17.44 2.09
N ILE A 118 -15.88 16.51 2.76
CA ILE A 118 -15.04 15.49 2.12
C ILE A 118 -15.87 14.27 1.67
N PHE A 119 -17.12 14.17 2.16
CA PHE A 119 -18.08 13.11 1.84
C PHE A 119 -19.07 13.53 0.75
#